data_AF-A0A3R9XFM2-F1
#
_entry.id   AF-A0A3R9XFM2-F1
#
_cell.length_a   1.000
_cell.length_b   1.000
_cell.length_c   1.000
_cell.angle_alpha   90.00
_cell.angle_beta   90.00
_cell.angle_gamma   90.00
#
_symmetry.space_group_name_H-M   'P 1'
#
loop_
_entity.id
_entity.type
_entity.pdbx_description
1 polymer ?
#
loop_
_entity_poly.entity_id
_entity_poly.type
_entity_poly.pdbx_seq_one_letter_code
_entity_poly.pdbx_strand_id
1 'polypeptide(L)'
;MGQPESRESPGAAGALELPPGQRLQRGWPVTHYGPVPKFKPDRWEFRVFGATADGEKHCWNHEEFSALPFTSVVADLHCVTKFSMVGAEWGGVLARTILALAPPAPQATHVMVWAEYGFSSNMRLSDFAAERTVFATHQGGELLTAEHGFPLRLVVPHLYAWKGPKWVRGVEYMTADRRGFWEERGYHNIGDPWREQRYSYQEEPGDGPEI
;
A
#
# COMPACT_ATOMS: atom_id res chain seq x y z
N MET A 1 26.66 13.89 -54.71
CA MET A 1 25.58 14.53 -53.93
C MET A 1 24.72 13.42 -53.39
N GLY A 2 24.90 13.13 -52.09
CA GLY A 2 24.26 12.00 -51.42
C GLY A 2 22.76 12.23 -51.21
N GLN A 3 21.99 11.17 -51.42
CA GLN A 3 20.59 11.11 -51.01
C GLN A 3 20.50 11.14 -49.47
N PRO A 4 19.50 11.80 -48.87
CA PRO A 4 19.31 11.73 -47.44
C PRO A 4 18.74 10.35 -47.09
N GLU A 5 19.49 9.60 -46.28
CA GLU A 5 19.01 8.36 -45.66
C GLU A 5 17.81 8.69 -44.76
N SER A 6 16.68 8.05 -45.08
CA SER A 6 15.51 8.01 -44.21
C SER A 6 15.90 7.34 -42.90
N ARG A 7 16.00 8.13 -41.84
CA ARG A 7 16.07 7.64 -40.45
C ARG A 7 14.82 6.81 -40.18
N GLU A 8 15.01 5.50 -40.11
CA GLU A 8 14.04 4.59 -39.51
C GLU A 8 13.70 5.09 -38.10
N SER A 9 12.41 5.28 -37.85
CA SER A 9 11.90 5.62 -36.53
C SER A 9 12.11 4.40 -35.62
N PRO A 10 12.76 4.54 -34.45
CA PRO A 10 12.86 3.45 -33.50
C PRO A 10 11.44 3.04 -33.09
N GLY A 11 11.21 1.73 -33.10
CA GLY A 11 9.89 1.11 -33.02
C GLY A 11 8.99 1.63 -31.90
N ALA A 12 7.70 1.53 -32.16
CA ALA A 12 6.64 1.73 -31.18
C ALA A 12 7.03 1.05 -29.85
N ALA A 13 7.34 1.87 -28.85
CA ALA A 13 7.35 1.43 -27.47
C ALA A 13 6.01 0.73 -27.21
N GLY A 14 6.06 -0.55 -26.84
CA GLY A 14 4.87 -1.33 -26.54
C GLY A 14 3.96 -0.53 -25.60
N ALA A 15 2.69 -0.40 -25.96
CA ALA A 15 1.74 0.38 -25.17
C ALA A 15 1.79 -0.14 -23.72
N LEU A 16 2.13 0.75 -22.79
CA LEU A 16 2.16 0.46 -21.37
C LEU A 16 0.79 -0.11 -20.97
N GLU A 17 0.76 -1.39 -20.58
CA GLU A 17 -0.47 -2.05 -20.17
C GLU A 17 -0.90 -1.52 -18.81
N LEU A 18 -2.17 -1.11 -18.71
CA LEU A 18 -2.77 -0.61 -17.48
C LEU A 18 -3.97 -1.49 -17.11
N PRO A 19 -4.32 -1.57 -15.81
CA PRO A 19 -5.54 -2.24 -15.42
C PRO A 19 -6.77 -1.63 -16.11
N PRO A 20 -7.82 -2.41 -16.39
CA PRO A 20 -8.98 -1.92 -17.11
C PRO A 20 -9.60 -0.65 -16.47
N GLY A 21 -10.00 0.28 -17.32
CA GLY A 21 -10.58 1.56 -16.90
C GLY A 21 -9.61 2.53 -16.22
N GLN A 22 -8.31 2.24 -16.17
CA GLN A 22 -7.29 3.16 -15.67
C GLN A 22 -6.74 4.11 -16.74
N ARG A 23 -6.27 5.27 -16.30
CA ARG A 23 -5.49 6.20 -17.13
C ARG A 23 -4.13 6.47 -16.50
N LEU A 24 -3.10 6.60 -17.33
CA LEU A 24 -1.79 7.00 -16.87
C LEU A 24 -1.86 8.40 -16.23
N GLN A 25 -1.42 8.49 -14.99
CA GLN A 25 -1.34 9.74 -14.26
C GLN A 25 -0.08 10.50 -14.64
N ARG A 26 -0.21 11.81 -14.89
CA ARG A 26 0.95 12.72 -14.93
C ARG A 26 1.18 13.32 -13.56
N GLY A 27 2.40 13.21 -13.05
CA GLY A 27 2.75 13.66 -11.70
C GLY A 27 2.11 12.80 -10.59
N TRP A 28 2.17 13.31 -9.36
CA TRP A 28 1.66 12.60 -8.18
C TRP A 28 0.50 13.38 -7.55
N PRO A 29 -0.74 12.94 -7.73
CA PRO A 29 -1.90 13.64 -7.20
C PRO A 29 -2.05 13.39 -5.70
N VAL A 30 -2.44 14.46 -5.00
CA VAL A 30 -2.82 14.37 -3.59
C VAL A 30 -4.27 13.91 -3.48
N THR A 31 -4.50 12.83 -2.74
CA THR A 31 -5.86 12.31 -2.45
C THR A 31 -5.90 11.80 -1.01
N HIS A 32 -6.79 12.34 -0.18
CA HIS A 32 -7.02 11.86 1.20
C HIS A 32 -8.47 12.08 1.63
N TYR A 33 -8.94 11.19 2.50
CA TYR A 33 -10.21 11.32 3.21
C TYR A 33 -9.91 11.95 4.58
N GLY A 34 -10.17 13.26 4.72
CA GLY A 34 -9.91 14.00 5.97
C GLY A 34 -8.68 14.91 5.93
N PRO A 35 -8.35 15.60 7.04
CA PRO A 35 -7.22 16.53 7.10
C PRO A 35 -5.87 15.82 7.07
N VAL A 36 -4.82 16.55 6.68
CA VAL A 36 -3.43 16.08 6.76
C VAL A 36 -2.95 16.18 8.20
N PRO A 37 -2.53 15.07 8.85
CA PRO A 37 -2.06 15.10 10.23
C PRO A 37 -0.73 15.85 10.34
N LYS A 38 -0.60 16.63 11.42
CA LYS A 38 0.68 17.24 11.79
C LYS A 38 1.56 16.18 12.46
N PHE A 39 2.62 15.77 11.78
CA PHE A 39 3.58 14.81 12.34
C PHE A 39 4.28 15.35 13.58
N LYS A 40 4.37 14.50 14.61
CA LYS A 40 5.06 14.75 15.88
C LYS A 40 5.88 13.50 16.24
N PRO A 41 7.20 13.49 16.03
CA PRO A 41 8.02 12.28 16.17
C PRO A 41 7.99 11.72 17.59
N ASP A 42 7.88 12.57 18.61
CA ASP A 42 7.77 12.22 20.02
C ASP A 42 6.47 11.49 20.40
N ARG A 43 5.45 11.55 19.54
CA ARG A 43 4.13 10.91 19.75
C ARG A 43 3.81 9.84 18.72
N TRP A 44 4.72 9.63 17.78
CA TRP A 44 4.55 8.63 16.75
C TRP A 44 5.13 7.30 17.24
N GLU A 45 4.33 6.25 17.08
CA GLU A 45 4.67 4.87 17.39
C GLU A 45 4.04 4.02 16.29
N PHE A 46 4.84 3.11 15.73
CA PHE A 46 4.38 2.01 14.91
C PHE A 46 4.21 0.77 15.78
N ARG A 47 3.08 0.08 15.64
CA ARG A 47 2.69 -1.04 16.50
C ARG A 47 2.40 -2.29 15.68
N VAL A 48 2.84 -3.44 16.15
CA VAL A 48 2.38 -4.75 15.66
C VAL A 48 1.75 -5.50 16.83
N PHE A 49 0.52 -5.97 16.66
CA PHE A 49 -0.27 -6.58 17.74
C PHE A 49 -1.34 -7.53 17.21
N GLY A 50 -2.17 -8.07 18.10
CA GLY A 50 -3.23 -9.02 17.75
C GLY A 50 -2.70 -10.45 17.86
N ALA A 51 -2.94 -11.27 16.84
CA ALA A 51 -2.46 -12.65 16.79
C ALA A 51 -0.96 -12.72 16.42
N THR A 52 -0.08 -12.17 17.26
CA THR A 52 1.39 -12.34 17.16
C THR A 52 1.81 -13.73 17.67
N ALA A 53 2.91 -14.26 17.15
CA ALA A 53 3.38 -15.61 17.47
C ALA A 53 3.75 -15.78 18.96
N ASP A 54 4.26 -14.72 19.57
CA ASP A 54 4.60 -14.65 21.00
C ASP A 54 3.45 -14.10 21.87
N GLY A 55 2.35 -13.65 21.26
CA GLY A 55 1.21 -13.04 21.95
C GLY A 55 1.45 -11.61 22.44
N GLU A 56 2.62 -11.02 22.16
CA GLU A 56 3.02 -9.70 22.66
C GLU A 56 2.77 -8.59 21.63
N LYS A 57 2.70 -7.34 22.13
CA LYS A 57 2.68 -6.13 21.30
C LYS A 57 4.11 -5.63 21.06
N HIS A 58 4.48 -5.48 19.80
CA HIS A 58 5.77 -4.93 19.39
C HIS A 58 5.60 -3.46 18.98
N CYS A 59 6.51 -2.60 19.44
CA CYS A 59 6.42 -1.16 19.24
C CYS A 59 7.76 -0.60 18.78
N TRP A 60 7.72 0.35 17.85
CA TRP A 60 8.86 1.15 17.43
C TRP A 60 8.47 2.61 17.46
N ASN A 61 9.24 3.43 18.17
CA ASN A 61 9.16 4.87 18.02
C ASN A 61 9.72 5.28 16.64
N HIS A 62 9.66 6.58 16.32
CA HIS A 62 10.08 7.06 15.00
C HIS A 62 11.55 6.80 14.68
N GLU A 63 12.45 6.95 15.66
CA GLU A 63 13.87 6.72 15.48
C GLU A 63 14.15 5.22 15.26
N GLU A 64 13.58 4.36 16.10
CA GLU A 64 13.73 2.90 16.01
C GLU A 64 13.19 2.35 14.68
N PHE A 65 12.02 2.83 14.23
CA PHE A 65 11.45 2.42 12.95
C PHE A 65 12.32 2.90 11.78
N SER A 66 12.85 4.12 11.86
CA SER A 66 13.72 4.70 10.83
C SER A 66 15.07 3.99 10.72
N ALA A 67 15.50 3.30 11.78
CA ALA A 67 16.71 2.48 11.80
C ALA A 67 16.52 1.07 11.23
N LEU A 68 15.30 0.65 10.90
CA LEU A 68 15.02 -0.65 10.29
C LEU A 68 15.63 -0.75 8.87
N PRO A 69 15.86 -1.98 8.37
CA PRO A 69 16.40 -2.19 7.02
C PRO A 69 15.62 -1.45 5.93
N PHE A 70 16.30 -0.51 5.27
CA PHE A 70 15.76 0.27 4.16
C PHE A 70 15.90 -0.49 2.84
N THR A 71 14.87 -0.44 2.00
CA THR A 71 14.86 -1.04 0.66
C THR A 71 14.09 -0.15 -0.30
N SER A 72 14.56 -0.07 -1.55
CA SER A 72 13.86 0.56 -2.65
C SER A 72 13.18 -0.50 -3.52
N VAL A 73 11.91 -0.27 -3.88
CA VAL A 73 11.13 -1.12 -4.80
C VAL A 73 10.54 -0.27 -5.92
N VAL A 74 10.61 -0.78 -7.15
CA VAL A 74 9.89 -0.18 -8.28
C VAL A 74 8.55 -0.89 -8.44
N ALA A 75 7.48 -0.13 -8.28
CA ALA A 75 6.14 -0.67 -8.27
C ALA A 75 5.09 0.37 -8.67
N ASP A 76 4.01 -0.13 -9.27
CA ASP A 76 2.89 0.69 -9.69
C ASP A 76 1.96 0.99 -8.50
N LEU A 77 1.20 2.08 -8.63
CA LEU A 77 0.13 2.44 -7.72
C LEU A 77 -1.13 2.74 -8.53
N HIS A 78 -2.18 1.96 -8.29
CA HIS A 78 -3.44 2.05 -9.01
C HIS A 78 -4.51 2.66 -8.10
N CYS A 79 -5.06 3.81 -8.46
CA CYS A 79 -6.13 4.41 -7.68
C CYS A 79 -7.51 3.99 -8.21
N VAL A 80 -8.43 3.78 -7.28
CA VAL A 80 -9.84 3.52 -7.57
C VAL A 80 -10.51 4.65 -8.35
N THR A 81 -9.99 5.87 -8.26
CA THR A 81 -10.46 7.06 -9.00
C THR A 81 -9.93 7.12 -10.45
N LYS A 82 -9.47 5.97 -10.97
CA LYS A 82 -9.11 5.72 -12.38
C LYS A 82 -7.79 6.32 -12.85
N PHE A 83 -6.84 6.55 -11.94
CA PHE A 83 -5.47 6.90 -12.29
C PHE A 83 -4.46 5.82 -11.87
N SER A 84 -3.41 5.63 -12.66
CA SER A 84 -2.27 4.75 -12.38
C SER A 84 -0.97 5.54 -12.42
N MET A 85 -0.13 5.37 -11.40
CA MET A 85 1.29 5.73 -11.44
C MET A 85 2.08 4.46 -11.72
N VAL A 86 2.86 4.44 -12.79
CA VAL A 86 3.65 3.26 -13.17
C VAL A 86 5.14 3.50 -12.98
N GLY A 87 5.89 2.44 -12.69
CA GLY A 87 7.34 2.51 -12.52
C GLY A 87 7.78 3.45 -11.39
N ALA A 88 6.93 3.65 -10.38
CA ALA A 88 7.24 4.51 -9.26
C ALA A 88 8.24 3.82 -8.32
N GLU A 89 9.31 4.52 -7.96
CA GLU A 89 10.26 4.06 -6.95
C GLU A 89 9.74 4.41 -5.55
N TRP A 90 9.63 3.41 -4.68
CA TRP A 90 9.20 3.53 -3.29
C TRP A 90 10.33 3.07 -2.36
N GLY A 91 10.77 3.94 -1.47
CA GLY A 91 11.81 3.64 -0.49
C GLY A 91 11.25 3.54 0.92
N GLY A 92 11.65 2.51 1.67
CA GLY A 92 11.23 2.35 3.07
C GLY A 92 11.49 0.95 3.62
N VAL A 93 10.64 0.49 4.54
CA VAL A 93 10.77 -0.81 5.20
C VAL A 93 9.80 -1.80 4.56
N LEU A 94 10.29 -2.95 4.09
CA LEU A 94 9.42 -3.97 3.51
C LEU A 94 8.50 -4.57 4.56
N ALA A 95 7.26 -4.89 4.19
CA ALA A 95 6.32 -5.54 5.11
C ALA A 95 6.85 -6.89 5.64
N ARG A 96 7.59 -7.64 4.81
CA ARG A 96 8.27 -8.87 5.24
C ARG A 96 9.32 -8.66 6.34
N THR A 97 9.95 -7.48 6.40
CA THR A 97 10.87 -7.13 7.49
C THR A 97 10.10 -7.02 8.80
N ILE A 98 8.91 -6.40 8.76
CA ILE A 98 8.02 -6.32 9.94
C ILE A 98 7.52 -7.70 10.35
N LEU A 99 7.13 -8.55 9.39
CA LEU A 99 6.73 -9.94 9.66
C LEU A 99 7.89 -10.76 10.28
N ALA A 100 9.13 -10.52 9.90
CA ALA A 100 10.28 -11.21 10.49
C ALA A 100 10.59 -10.74 11.91
N LEU A 101 10.41 -9.44 12.19
CA LEU A 101 10.66 -8.85 13.51
C LEU A 101 9.56 -9.14 14.52
N ALA A 102 8.31 -9.18 14.07
CA ALA A 102 7.14 -9.52 14.87
C ALA A 102 6.29 -10.56 14.10
N PRO A 103 6.63 -11.86 14.21
CA PRO A 103 5.95 -12.90 13.46
C PRO A 103 4.47 -13.04 13.83
N PRO A 104 3.59 -13.31 12.85
CA PRO A 104 2.20 -13.65 13.12
C PRO A 104 2.07 -15.07 13.71
N ALA A 105 1.04 -15.30 14.51
CA ALA A 105 0.69 -16.62 14.98
C ALA A 105 0.22 -17.51 13.81
N PRO A 106 0.35 -18.86 13.91
CA PRO A 106 -0.02 -19.76 12.81
C PRO A 106 -1.47 -19.63 12.32
N GLN A 107 -2.38 -19.21 13.20
CA GLN A 107 -3.80 -19.00 12.91
C GLN A 107 -4.13 -17.62 12.30
N ALA A 108 -3.15 -16.71 12.17
CA ALA A 108 -3.38 -15.41 11.56
C ALA A 108 -3.58 -15.55 10.05
N THR A 109 -4.69 -15.02 9.55
CA THR A 109 -5.08 -15.14 8.13
C THR A 109 -5.11 -13.78 7.43
N HIS A 110 -5.31 -12.71 8.19
CA HIS A 110 -5.48 -11.34 7.69
C HIS A 110 -4.68 -10.36 8.54
N VAL A 111 -4.49 -9.16 8.00
CA VAL A 111 -3.99 -8.01 8.74
C VAL A 111 -4.93 -6.83 8.61
N MET A 112 -5.05 -6.03 9.67
CA MET A 112 -5.62 -4.69 9.61
C MET A 112 -4.50 -3.68 9.76
N VAL A 113 -4.36 -2.79 8.77
CA VAL A 113 -3.40 -1.69 8.83
C VAL A 113 -4.11 -0.45 9.32
N TRP A 114 -3.64 0.08 10.44
CA TRP A 114 -4.20 1.25 11.12
C TRP A 114 -3.41 2.50 10.79
N ALA A 115 -4.12 3.61 10.60
CA ALA A 115 -3.55 4.92 10.32
C ALA A 115 -4.15 6.01 11.23
N GLU A 116 -3.65 7.23 11.07
CA GLU A 116 -4.20 8.41 11.74
C GLU A 116 -5.71 8.57 11.50
N TYR A 117 -6.37 9.24 12.45
CA TYR A 117 -7.81 9.54 12.41
C TYR A 117 -8.73 8.32 12.26
N GLY A 118 -8.25 7.14 12.69
CA GLY A 118 -9.05 5.91 12.70
C GLY A 118 -9.25 5.29 11.32
N PHE A 119 -8.51 5.74 10.30
CA PHE A 119 -8.50 5.04 9.02
C PHE A 119 -7.89 3.64 9.20
N SER A 120 -8.53 2.65 8.57
CA SER A 120 -8.14 1.26 8.65
C SER A 120 -8.32 0.60 7.29
N SER A 121 -7.46 -0.37 6.98
CA SER A 121 -7.61 -1.19 5.77
C SER A 121 -7.22 -2.63 6.08
N ASN A 122 -8.15 -3.54 5.81
CA ASN A 122 -7.90 -4.98 5.90
C ASN A 122 -7.25 -5.50 4.62
N MET A 123 -6.50 -6.58 4.73
CA MET A 123 -6.01 -7.37 3.60
C MET A 123 -5.63 -8.77 4.07
N ARG A 124 -5.57 -9.74 3.15
CA ARG A 124 -5.06 -11.08 3.46
C ARG A 124 -3.60 -10.98 3.89
N LEU A 125 -3.19 -11.83 4.82
CA LEU A 125 -1.79 -11.89 5.25
C LEU A 125 -0.86 -12.18 4.06
N SER A 126 -1.32 -12.95 3.07
CA SER A 126 -0.58 -13.21 1.82
C SER A 126 -0.36 -11.96 0.96
N ASP A 127 -1.34 -11.04 0.90
CA ASP A 127 -1.20 -9.78 0.16
C ASP A 127 -0.23 -8.83 0.88
N PHE A 128 -0.34 -8.78 2.20
CA PHE A 128 0.58 -8.01 3.03
C PHE A 128 2.03 -8.53 2.92
N ALA A 129 2.20 -9.85 2.86
CA ALA A 129 3.50 -10.50 2.73
C ALA A 129 4.10 -10.48 1.31
N ALA A 130 3.40 -9.90 0.32
CA ALA A 130 3.89 -9.84 -1.05
C ALA A 130 5.25 -9.12 -1.14
N GLU A 131 6.10 -9.58 -2.07
CA GLU A 131 7.51 -9.20 -2.15
C GLU A 131 7.77 -7.69 -2.22
N ARG A 132 6.86 -6.96 -2.89
CA ARG A 132 6.96 -5.51 -3.12
C ARG A 132 6.07 -4.69 -2.20
N THR A 133 5.43 -5.29 -1.20
CA THR A 133 4.67 -4.54 -0.19
C THR A 133 5.63 -3.81 0.74
N VAL A 134 5.50 -2.49 0.80
CA VAL A 134 6.47 -1.61 1.47
C VAL A 134 5.77 -0.54 2.31
N PHE A 135 6.27 -0.36 3.53
CA PHE A 135 6.02 0.84 4.32
C PHE A 135 6.97 1.94 3.84
N ALA A 136 6.50 2.71 2.86
CA ALA A 136 7.28 3.75 2.21
C ALA A 136 7.40 4.99 3.10
N THR A 137 8.63 5.51 3.17
CA THR A 137 9.02 6.81 3.75
C THR A 137 9.55 7.76 2.67
N HIS A 138 9.84 7.23 1.47
CA HIS A 138 10.35 7.97 0.32
C HIS A 138 9.62 7.57 -0.98
N GLN A 139 9.61 8.49 -1.93
CA GLN A 139 9.18 8.25 -3.31
C GLN A 139 10.17 8.95 -4.25
N GLY A 140 10.72 8.21 -5.23
CA GLY A 140 11.72 8.76 -6.17
C GLY A 140 12.98 9.30 -5.48
N GLY A 141 13.43 8.66 -4.39
CA GLY A 141 14.59 9.09 -3.60
C GLY A 141 14.33 10.23 -2.60
N GLU A 142 13.18 10.91 -2.70
CA GLU A 142 12.82 12.04 -1.83
C GLU A 142 11.89 11.60 -0.69
N LEU A 143 12.00 12.25 0.47
CA LEU A 143 11.08 12.03 1.58
C LEU A 143 9.64 12.34 1.16
N LEU A 144 8.69 11.54 1.65
CA LEU A 144 7.28 11.85 1.44
C LEU A 144 6.96 13.25 1.99
N THR A 145 6.12 13.98 1.28
CA THR A 145 5.43 15.14 1.87
C THR A 145 4.36 14.68 2.86
N ALA A 146 3.91 15.57 3.75
CA ALA A 146 2.79 15.30 4.65
C ALA A 146 1.52 14.86 3.89
N GLU A 147 1.20 15.52 2.78
CA GLU A 147 0.05 15.21 1.92
C GLU A 147 0.13 13.82 1.29
N HIS A 148 1.34 13.35 1.03
CA HIS A 148 1.62 12.05 0.41
C HIS A 148 1.83 10.91 1.41
N GLY A 149 1.77 11.20 2.71
CA GLY A 149 1.71 10.17 3.75
C GLY A 149 2.85 10.18 4.76
N PHE A 150 3.72 11.20 4.76
CA PHE A 150 4.77 11.32 5.78
C PHE A 150 4.20 11.26 7.20
N PRO A 151 4.79 10.48 8.13
CA PRO A 151 6.10 9.84 8.03
C PRO A 151 6.09 8.50 7.30
N LEU A 152 4.93 7.86 7.16
CA LEU A 152 4.82 6.47 6.74
C LEU A 152 3.52 6.21 6.00
N ARG A 153 3.61 5.62 4.81
CA ARG A 153 2.47 5.03 4.11
C ARG A 153 2.72 3.58 3.77
N LEU A 154 1.67 2.80 3.61
CA LEU A 154 1.76 1.49 2.99
C LEU A 154 1.55 1.61 1.48
N VAL A 155 2.28 0.80 0.71
CA VAL A 155 2.06 0.56 -0.71
C VAL A 155 1.97 -0.95 -0.92
N VAL A 156 0.85 -1.39 -1.50
CA VAL A 156 0.57 -2.79 -1.86
C VAL A 156 0.35 -2.83 -3.37
N PRO A 157 1.38 -3.08 -4.18
CA PRO A 157 1.35 -2.77 -5.62
C PRO A 157 0.26 -3.47 -6.43
N HIS A 158 -0.10 -4.70 -6.03
CA HIS A 158 -1.09 -5.50 -6.74
C HIS A 158 -2.53 -5.23 -6.30
N LEU A 159 -2.75 -4.31 -5.34
CA LEU A 159 -4.08 -3.89 -4.90
C LEU A 159 -4.30 -2.40 -5.20
N TYR A 160 -5.55 -1.98 -5.23
CA TYR A 160 -5.90 -0.58 -5.34
C TYR A 160 -5.40 0.23 -4.13
N ALA A 161 -5.06 1.49 -4.37
CA ALA A 161 -4.35 2.36 -3.45
C ALA A 161 -5.06 2.64 -2.11
N TRP A 162 -6.38 2.39 -1.99
CA TRP A 162 -7.05 2.52 -0.69
C TRP A 162 -6.60 1.44 0.30
N LYS A 163 -6.11 0.29 -0.21
CA LYS A 163 -5.46 -0.77 0.56
C LYS A 163 -4.10 -0.39 1.12
N GLY A 164 -3.52 0.72 0.65
CA GLY A 164 -2.26 1.27 1.13
C GLY A 164 -2.46 2.57 1.92
N PRO A 165 -2.86 2.51 3.22
CA PRO A 165 -3.08 3.69 4.04
C PRO A 165 -1.90 4.66 4.04
N LYS A 166 -2.22 5.95 4.12
CA LYS A 166 -1.26 7.01 4.48
C LYS A 166 -1.27 7.23 5.99
N TRP A 167 -0.17 7.73 6.54
CA TRP A 167 -0.03 8.06 7.96
C TRP A 167 -0.23 6.85 8.87
N VAL A 168 0.46 5.76 8.54
CA VAL A 168 0.35 4.47 9.22
C VAL A 168 0.81 4.56 10.68
N ARG A 169 0.09 3.85 11.56
CA ARG A 169 0.32 3.72 13.01
C ARG A 169 0.50 2.27 13.47
N GLY A 170 0.19 1.28 12.65
CA GLY A 170 0.46 -0.11 13.00
C GLY A 170 -0.28 -1.14 12.17
N VAL A 171 -0.04 -2.40 12.53
CA VAL A 171 -0.58 -3.60 11.92
C VAL A 171 -1.15 -4.48 13.03
N GLU A 172 -2.38 -4.91 12.87
CA GLU A 172 -3.03 -5.91 13.72
C GLU A 172 -3.12 -7.21 12.94
N TYR A 173 -2.58 -8.30 13.48
CA TYR A 173 -2.79 -9.63 12.93
C TYR A 173 -4.13 -10.19 13.40
N MET A 174 -4.92 -10.69 12.44
CA MET A 174 -6.28 -11.16 12.67
C MET A 174 -6.41 -12.63 12.25
N THR A 175 -7.21 -13.40 13.00
CA THR A 175 -7.49 -14.81 12.72
C THR A 175 -8.64 -15.02 11.74
N ALA A 176 -9.47 -14.00 11.57
CA ALA A 176 -10.52 -13.93 10.57
C ALA A 176 -10.53 -12.51 9.98
N ASP A 177 -11.13 -12.37 8.79
CA ASP A 177 -11.22 -11.07 8.16
C ASP A 177 -12.19 -10.14 8.91
N ARG A 178 -11.92 -8.84 8.84
CA ARG A 178 -12.78 -7.76 9.34
C ARG A 178 -12.64 -6.58 8.41
N ARG A 179 -13.77 -6.06 7.91
CA ARG A 179 -13.77 -4.93 6.97
C ARG A 179 -13.05 -3.70 7.57
N GLY A 180 -12.26 -3.04 6.73
CA GLY A 180 -11.66 -1.74 7.02
C GLY A 180 -12.59 -0.57 6.70
N PHE A 181 -12.02 0.63 6.73
CA PHE A 181 -12.75 1.88 6.60
C PHE A 181 -13.55 1.98 5.30
N TRP A 182 -12.92 1.71 4.15
CA TRP A 182 -13.59 1.83 2.85
C TRP A 182 -14.44 0.61 2.52
N GLU A 183 -14.05 -0.56 3.01
CA GLU A 183 -14.75 -1.83 2.81
C GLU A 183 -16.12 -1.82 3.51
N GLU A 184 -16.22 -1.20 4.68
CA GLU A 184 -17.50 -0.90 5.33
C GLU A 184 -18.37 0.10 4.56
N ARG A 185 -17.78 0.87 3.64
CA ARG A 185 -18.42 1.95 2.87
C ARG A 185 -18.65 1.58 1.40
N GLY A 186 -18.67 0.28 1.11
CA GLY A 186 -19.03 -0.25 -0.20
C GLY A 186 -17.87 -0.40 -1.18
N TYR A 187 -16.61 -0.27 -0.72
CA TYR A 187 -15.45 -0.67 -1.51
C TYR A 187 -15.26 -2.19 -1.43
N HIS A 188 -14.69 -2.75 -2.48
CA HIS A 188 -14.45 -4.19 -2.56
C HIS A 188 -13.47 -4.66 -1.48
N ASN A 189 -13.74 -5.80 -0.86
CA ASN A 189 -12.92 -6.29 0.24
C ASN A 189 -11.48 -6.71 -0.16
N ILE A 190 -11.26 -7.27 -1.35
CA ILE A 190 -9.89 -7.52 -1.89
C ILE A 190 -9.27 -6.28 -2.54
N GLY A 191 -9.86 -5.78 -3.62
CA GLY A 191 -9.37 -4.57 -4.30
C GLY A 191 -8.35 -4.82 -5.41
N ASP A 192 -8.44 -5.91 -6.16
CA ASP A 192 -7.55 -6.15 -7.32
C ASP A 192 -7.89 -5.21 -8.50
N PRO A 193 -6.94 -4.39 -8.98
CA PRO A 193 -7.18 -3.45 -10.06
C PRO A 193 -7.35 -4.09 -11.43
N TRP A 194 -6.73 -5.25 -11.68
CA TRP A 194 -6.81 -5.96 -12.96
C TRP A 194 -8.14 -6.68 -13.13
N ARG A 195 -8.76 -7.06 -12.03
CA ARG A 195 -10.11 -7.64 -11.98
C ARG A 195 -11.23 -6.60 -11.83
N GLU A 196 -10.88 -5.31 -11.85
CA GLU A 196 -11.81 -4.20 -11.59
C GLU A 196 -12.62 -4.32 -10.30
N GLN A 197 -12.05 -4.95 -9.27
CA GLN A 197 -12.68 -5.12 -7.95
C GLN A 197 -12.70 -3.79 -7.20
N ARG A 198 -13.62 -2.89 -7.54
CA ARG A 198 -13.71 -1.53 -6.98
C ARG A 198 -14.70 -1.44 -5.83
N TYR A 199 -15.83 -2.15 -5.93
CA TYR A 199 -16.97 -2.02 -5.03
C TYR A 199 -17.46 -3.37 -4.51
N SER A 200 -18.12 -3.34 -3.34
CA SER A 200 -18.56 -4.54 -2.63
C SER A 200 -19.62 -5.35 -3.38
N TYR A 201 -20.40 -4.76 -4.29
CA TYR A 201 -21.37 -5.50 -5.10
C TYR A 201 -20.72 -6.47 -6.11
N GLN A 202 -19.40 -6.40 -6.29
CA GLN A 202 -18.62 -7.29 -7.17
C GLN A 202 -17.96 -8.45 -6.39
N GLU A 203 -18.19 -8.53 -5.07
CA GLU A 203 -17.59 -9.56 -4.23
C GLU A 203 -18.25 -10.92 -4.48
N GLU A 204 -17.42 -11.95 -4.61
CA GLU A 204 -17.82 -13.34 -4.68
C GLU A 204 -17.69 -14.03 -3.30
N PRO A 205 -18.31 -15.19 -3.07
CA PRO A 205 -18.11 -15.95 -1.84
C PRO A 205 -16.63 -16.18 -1.52
N GLY A 206 -16.20 -15.76 -0.32
CA GLY A 206 -14.80 -15.83 0.13
C GLY A 206 -13.94 -14.59 -0.15
N ASP A 207 -14.49 -13.56 -0.80
CA ASP A 207 -13.78 -12.30 -1.00
C ASP A 207 -13.74 -11.42 0.26
N GLY A 208 -14.70 -11.59 1.17
CA GLY A 208 -14.76 -10.87 2.44
C GLY A 208 -15.33 -11.71 3.58
N PRO A 209 -15.52 -11.11 4.77
CA PRO A 209 -16.03 -11.82 5.93
C PRO A 209 -17.43 -12.37 5.64
N GLU A 210 -17.72 -13.56 6.17
CA GLU A 210 -19.07 -14.13 6.15
C GLU A 210 -20.04 -13.17 6.82
N ILE A 211 -21.18 -12.92 6.16
CA ILE A 211 -22.25 -12.01 6.63
C ILE A 211 -23.16 -12.76 7.60
#